data_AF-A0A8J7DGC7-F1
#
_entry.id   AF-A0A8J7DGC7-F1
#
_cell.length_a   1.000
_cell.length_b   1.000
_cell.length_c   1.000
_cell.angle_alpha   90.00
_cell.angle_beta   90.00
_cell.angle_gamma   90.00
#
_symmetry.space_group_name_H-M   'P 1'
#
loop_
_entity.id
_entity.type
_entity.pdbx_description
1 polymer ?
#
loop_
_entity_poly.entity_id
_entity_poly.type
_entity_poly.pdbx_seq_one_letter_code
_entity_poly.pdbx_strand_id
1 'polypeptide(L)'
;MGKCPYDFSLRSRQDIITFLTRRGRSYFTWRTGYAPLTWNIKCHRYDNSGHNRGRKDYPINCAYDAVWSAWLEQIANPCTGERNEDRLFWQACEDGLRDYRYGYATVWPGEEIDGKFIVLGRSGGYLCLESWNGHRLWHRGSGGADDFLDWLRELPFRQLRELYKLVVCLDQDIQPEAEISYQFHFQRMQWEEEHIHKLAMTFPHEAVGNYTAGAFI
;
A
#
# COMPACT_ATOMS: atom_id res chain seq x y z
N MET A 1 18.25 -17.12 -2.44
CA MET A 1 17.86 -15.74 -2.78
C MET A 1 17.24 -15.75 -4.17
N GLY A 2 16.02 -15.26 -4.34
CA GLY A 2 15.36 -15.19 -5.64
C GLY A 2 16.06 -14.21 -6.59
N LYS A 3 15.76 -14.30 -7.88
CA LYS A 3 16.23 -13.34 -8.90
C LYS A 3 15.64 -11.96 -8.58
N CYS A 4 16.45 -10.90 -8.64
CA CYS A 4 16.00 -9.52 -8.49
C CYS A 4 14.88 -9.20 -9.50
N PRO A 5 13.69 -8.76 -9.06
CA PRO A 5 12.59 -8.48 -9.97
C PRO A 5 12.69 -7.08 -10.59
N TYR A 6 13.52 -6.18 -10.04
CA TYR A 6 13.69 -4.81 -10.50
C TYR A 6 14.86 -4.68 -11.50
N ASP A 7 14.74 -3.72 -12.42
CA ASP A 7 15.84 -3.30 -13.29
C ASP A 7 16.55 -2.07 -12.72
N PHE A 8 17.78 -2.27 -12.25
CA PHE A 8 18.67 -1.20 -11.85
C PHE A 8 19.73 -0.97 -12.93
N SER A 9 19.33 -0.58 -14.14
CA SER A 9 20.23 -0.48 -15.30
C SER A 9 21.13 0.75 -15.27
N LEU A 10 20.75 1.83 -14.57
CA LEU A 10 21.55 3.05 -14.54
C LEU A 10 22.85 2.87 -13.72
N ARG A 11 23.95 3.36 -14.29
CA ARG A 11 25.31 3.18 -13.74
C ARG A 11 26.08 4.48 -13.58
N SER A 12 25.76 5.52 -14.35
CA SER A 12 26.45 6.81 -14.23
C SER A 12 25.74 7.73 -13.21
N ARG A 13 26.52 8.62 -12.58
CA ARG A 13 25.97 9.66 -11.70
C ARG A 13 24.96 10.53 -12.42
N GLN A 14 25.29 10.98 -13.62
CA GLN A 14 24.45 11.90 -14.39
C GLN A 14 23.13 11.25 -14.79
N ASP A 15 23.13 9.97 -15.19
CA ASP A 15 21.90 9.28 -15.58
C ASP A 15 20.98 9.09 -14.37
N ILE A 16 21.53 8.75 -13.21
CA ILE A 16 20.74 8.60 -11.97
C ILE A 16 20.13 9.94 -11.54
N ILE A 17 20.91 11.03 -11.55
CA ILE A 17 20.38 12.37 -11.22
C ILE A 17 19.28 12.76 -12.21
N THR A 18 19.50 12.51 -13.50
CA THR A 18 18.53 12.80 -14.55
C THR A 18 17.25 11.99 -14.36
N PHE A 19 17.35 10.71 -14.01
CA PHE A 19 16.20 9.88 -13.68
C PHE A 19 15.42 10.44 -12.48
N LEU A 20 16.10 10.69 -11.35
CA LEU A 20 15.46 11.15 -10.11
C LEU A 20 14.77 12.51 -10.27
N THR A 21 15.32 13.40 -11.08
CA THR A 21 14.74 14.74 -11.34
C THR A 21 13.67 14.74 -12.42
N ARG A 22 13.77 13.89 -13.44
CA ARG A 22 12.84 13.88 -14.59
C ARG A 22 11.72 12.85 -14.49
N ARG A 23 11.68 12.00 -13.46
CA ARG A 23 10.64 10.96 -13.30
C ARG A 23 9.19 11.51 -13.23
N GLY A 24 8.99 12.82 -13.14
CA GLY A 24 7.67 13.46 -13.25
C GLY A 24 6.75 13.24 -12.06
N ARG A 25 7.30 12.76 -10.93
CA ARG A 25 6.55 12.41 -9.72
C ARG A 25 6.95 13.31 -8.54
N SER A 26 6.81 14.61 -8.75
CA SER A 26 6.93 15.64 -7.72
C SER A 26 5.58 16.26 -7.44
N TYR A 27 5.34 16.68 -6.20
CA TYR A 27 4.12 17.38 -5.80
C TYR A 27 4.44 18.81 -5.40
N PHE A 28 3.63 19.78 -5.85
CA PHE A 28 3.78 21.18 -5.48
C PHE A 28 2.44 21.75 -5.05
N THR A 29 2.41 22.45 -3.91
CA THR A 29 1.31 23.37 -3.57
C THR A 29 1.86 24.61 -2.90
N TRP A 30 1.06 25.68 -2.88
CA TRP A 30 1.42 26.91 -2.17
C TRP A 30 1.51 26.74 -0.64
N ARG A 31 0.80 25.76 -0.05
CA ARG A 31 0.85 25.48 1.40
C ARG A 31 2.01 24.59 1.78
N THR A 32 2.30 23.62 0.92
CA THR A 32 3.26 22.56 1.19
C THR A 32 4.59 22.82 0.52
N GLY A 33 4.72 23.74 -0.45
CA GLY A 33 5.94 23.87 -1.25
C GLY A 33 6.18 22.64 -2.14
N TYR A 34 7.44 22.45 -2.55
CA TYR A 34 7.88 21.40 -3.46
C TYR A 34 8.31 20.12 -2.73
N ALA A 35 7.70 19.00 -3.10
CA ALA A 35 8.04 17.65 -2.65
C ALA A 35 8.56 16.84 -3.86
N PRO A 36 9.87 16.53 -3.94
CA PRO A 36 10.47 15.95 -5.14
C PRO A 36 10.12 14.48 -5.35
N LEU A 37 9.93 13.74 -4.26
CA LEU A 37 9.73 12.29 -4.29
C LEU A 37 8.35 11.91 -3.76
N THR A 38 7.36 11.89 -4.66
CA THR A 38 6.00 11.48 -4.36
C THR A 38 5.50 10.33 -5.23
N TRP A 39 4.42 9.69 -4.80
CA TRP A 39 3.70 8.65 -5.52
C TRP A 39 2.20 8.92 -5.38
N ASN A 40 1.46 8.85 -6.49
CA ASN A 40 0.01 8.97 -6.45
C ASN A 40 -0.56 7.69 -5.82
N ILE A 41 -1.28 7.84 -4.73
CA ILE A 41 -1.92 6.74 -3.99
C ILE A 41 -3.44 6.78 -4.07
N LYS A 42 -4.00 7.60 -4.97
CA LYS A 42 -5.44 7.60 -5.23
C LYS A 42 -5.83 6.30 -5.92
N CYS A 43 -6.73 5.58 -5.28
CA CYS A 43 -7.40 4.43 -5.86
C CYS A 43 -8.70 4.89 -6.54
N HIS A 44 -8.87 4.57 -7.82
CA HIS A 44 -10.09 4.88 -8.56
C HIS A 44 -10.93 3.65 -8.90
N ARG A 45 -10.29 2.48 -9.02
CA ARG A 45 -10.93 1.22 -9.42
C ARG A 45 -10.26 0.05 -8.72
N TYR A 46 -10.92 -0.54 -7.73
CA TYR A 46 -10.39 -1.69 -6.99
C TYR A 46 -11.39 -2.84 -7.01
N ASP A 47 -10.88 -4.05 -6.75
CA ASP A 47 -11.70 -5.24 -6.58
C ASP A 47 -12.06 -5.38 -5.09
N ASN A 48 -13.31 -5.09 -4.76
CA ASN A 48 -13.85 -5.20 -3.39
C ASN A 48 -14.40 -6.60 -3.07
N SER A 49 -14.29 -7.56 -4.01
CA SER A 49 -14.81 -8.91 -3.81
C SER A 49 -14.01 -9.69 -2.76
N GLY A 50 -12.82 -9.22 -2.40
CA GLY A 50 -11.89 -9.92 -1.51
C GLY A 50 -11.18 -11.11 -2.16
N HIS A 51 -11.44 -11.41 -3.44
CA HIS A 51 -10.71 -12.44 -4.17
C HIS A 51 -9.30 -11.96 -4.53
N ASN A 52 -8.28 -12.59 -3.95
CA ASN A 52 -6.90 -12.32 -4.35
C ASN A 52 -6.53 -13.15 -5.59
N ARG A 53 -6.60 -12.53 -6.77
CA ARG A 53 -6.31 -13.21 -8.05
C ARG A 53 -4.87 -13.71 -8.21
N GLY A 54 -3.95 -13.34 -7.31
CA GLY A 54 -2.53 -13.62 -7.41
C GLY A 54 -1.93 -14.54 -6.35
N ARG A 55 -2.62 -14.79 -5.22
CA ARG A 55 -2.11 -15.64 -4.12
C ARG A 55 -3.01 -16.85 -3.90
N LYS A 56 -2.44 -18.05 -4.03
CA LYS A 56 -3.15 -19.32 -3.82
C LYS A 56 -3.18 -19.75 -2.34
N ASP A 57 -2.38 -19.10 -1.50
CA ASP A 57 -2.08 -19.56 -0.15
C ASP A 57 -3.23 -19.31 0.83
N TYR A 58 -4.17 -18.43 0.47
CA TYR A 58 -5.35 -18.09 1.26
C TYR A 58 -6.59 -18.05 0.36
N PRO A 59 -7.19 -19.20 0.03
CA PRO A 59 -8.38 -19.24 -0.81
C PRO A 59 -9.60 -18.68 -0.05
N ILE A 60 -10.29 -17.72 -0.65
CA ILE A 60 -11.61 -17.26 -0.22
C ILE A 60 -12.65 -18.29 -0.63
N ASN A 61 -13.61 -18.58 0.25
CA ASN A 61 -14.68 -19.51 -0.06
C ASN A 61 -15.79 -18.83 -0.88
N CYS A 62 -15.88 -19.19 -2.17
CA CYS A 62 -16.86 -18.61 -3.09
C CYS A 62 -18.33 -18.83 -2.64
N ALA A 63 -18.61 -19.78 -1.75
CA ALA A 63 -19.96 -19.97 -1.19
C ALA A 63 -20.48 -18.72 -0.45
N TYR A 64 -19.58 -17.85 0.02
CA TYR A 64 -19.95 -16.61 0.71
C TYR A 64 -20.05 -15.40 -0.21
N ASP A 65 -19.78 -15.51 -1.51
CA ASP A 65 -19.74 -14.35 -2.43
C ASP A 65 -21.04 -13.54 -2.40
N ALA A 66 -22.19 -14.20 -2.49
CA ALA A 66 -23.49 -13.51 -2.49
C ALA A 66 -23.78 -12.82 -1.15
N VAL A 67 -23.40 -13.43 -0.04
CA VAL A 67 -23.62 -12.88 1.31
C VAL A 67 -22.67 -11.71 1.56
N TRP A 68 -21.42 -11.81 1.11
CA TRP A 68 -20.43 -10.74 1.17
C TRP A 68 -20.90 -9.51 0.39
N SER A 69 -21.28 -9.68 -0.88
CA SER A 69 -21.79 -8.58 -1.71
C SER A 69 -23.01 -7.91 -1.09
N ALA A 70 -23.99 -8.71 -0.62
CA ALA A 70 -25.16 -8.16 0.06
C ALA A 70 -24.79 -7.40 1.34
N TRP A 71 -23.81 -7.88 2.11
CA TRP A 71 -23.35 -7.23 3.33
C TRP A 71 -22.61 -5.91 3.05
N LEU A 72 -21.80 -5.84 1.99
CA LEU A 72 -21.11 -4.60 1.59
C LEU A 72 -22.08 -3.46 1.27
N GLU A 73 -23.23 -3.79 0.67
CA GLU A 73 -24.27 -2.82 0.31
C GLU A 73 -25.09 -2.32 1.52
N GLN A 74 -25.06 -3.04 2.65
CA GLN A 74 -25.79 -2.65 3.85
C GLN A 74 -25.22 -1.38 4.49
N ILE A 75 -26.13 -0.51 4.95
CA ILE A 75 -25.79 0.64 5.79
C ILE A 75 -25.48 0.13 7.20
N ALA A 76 -24.24 0.29 7.64
CA ALA A 76 -23.82 -0.11 8.97
C ALA A 76 -23.85 1.02 9.99
N ASN A 77 -23.81 2.28 9.55
CA ASN A 77 -23.85 3.43 10.43
C ASN A 77 -25.18 4.19 10.28
N PRO A 78 -26.11 4.07 11.24
CA PRO A 78 -27.42 4.74 11.16
C PRO A 78 -27.32 6.26 11.32
N CYS A 79 -26.22 6.76 11.89
CA CYS A 79 -26.01 8.19 12.10
C CYS A 79 -25.43 8.88 10.84
N THR A 80 -24.57 8.20 10.09
CA THR A 80 -23.92 8.76 8.89
C THR A 80 -24.56 8.28 7.59
N GLY A 81 -25.35 7.20 7.62
CA GLY A 81 -25.93 6.58 6.43
C GLY A 81 -24.89 5.83 5.57
N GLU A 82 -23.70 5.57 6.11
CA GLU A 82 -22.56 4.99 5.39
C GLU A 82 -22.69 3.48 5.21
N ARG A 83 -22.34 2.99 4.01
CA ARG A 83 -22.31 1.55 3.70
C ARG A 83 -21.10 0.87 4.32
N ASN A 84 -21.20 -0.44 4.53
CA ASN A 84 -20.05 -1.25 4.99
C ASN A 84 -18.84 -1.12 4.07
N GLU A 85 -19.07 -1.10 2.75
CA GLU A 85 -18.02 -0.91 1.76
C GLU A 85 -17.24 0.38 1.97
N ASP A 86 -17.92 1.52 2.20
CA ASP A 86 -17.27 2.82 2.35
C ASP A 86 -16.34 2.81 3.59
N ARG A 87 -16.81 2.24 4.71
CA ARG A 87 -16.01 2.08 5.92
C ARG A 87 -14.80 1.18 5.68
N LEU A 88 -15.01 0.02 5.04
CA LEU A 88 -13.93 -0.92 4.74
C LEU A 88 -12.91 -0.32 3.77
N PHE A 89 -13.35 0.49 2.81
CA PHE A 89 -12.47 1.21 1.91
C PHE A 89 -11.55 2.16 2.67
N TRP A 90 -12.08 2.96 3.61
CA TRP A 90 -11.26 3.85 4.42
C TRP A 90 -10.30 3.08 5.33
N GLN A 91 -10.76 1.96 5.91
CA GLN A 91 -9.89 1.08 6.68
C GLN A 91 -8.77 0.48 5.82
N ALA A 92 -9.09 0.01 4.60
CA ALA A 92 -8.12 -0.53 3.65
C ALA A 92 -7.07 0.53 3.24
N CYS A 93 -7.48 1.78 3.07
CA CYS A 93 -6.57 2.89 2.81
C CYS A 93 -5.59 3.12 3.98
N GLU A 94 -6.07 3.05 5.22
CA GLU A 94 -5.23 3.20 6.41
C GLU A 94 -4.28 2.03 6.59
N ASP A 95 -4.77 0.79 6.42
CA ASP A 95 -3.98 -0.43 6.53
C ASP A 95 -2.88 -0.49 5.46
N GLY A 96 -3.19 -0.16 4.19
CA GLY A 96 -2.21 -0.15 3.10
C GLY A 96 -1.11 0.92 3.24
N LEU A 97 -1.32 1.93 4.10
CA LEU A 97 -0.32 2.97 4.39
C LEU A 97 0.46 2.71 5.68
N ARG A 98 0.07 1.71 6.46
CA ARG A 98 0.57 1.46 7.82
C ARG A 98 2.09 1.36 7.85
N ASP A 99 2.66 0.51 7.00
CA ASP A 99 4.10 0.23 7.05
C ASP A 99 4.94 1.46 6.68
N TYR A 100 4.46 2.29 5.75
CA TYR A 100 5.10 3.55 5.40
C TYR A 100 5.01 4.59 6.53
N ARG A 101 3.86 4.68 7.21
CA ARG A 101 3.64 5.67 8.30
C ARG A 101 4.42 5.32 9.56
N TYR A 102 4.56 4.03 9.86
CA TYR A 102 5.25 3.56 11.07
C TYR A 102 6.72 3.20 10.84
N GLY A 103 7.23 3.36 9.62
CA GLY A 103 8.64 3.11 9.31
C GLY A 103 9.02 1.63 9.22
N TYR A 104 8.06 0.76 8.96
CA TYR A 104 8.27 -0.68 8.75
C TYR A 104 8.34 -1.08 7.28
N ALA A 105 8.17 -0.11 6.37
CA ALA A 105 8.27 -0.37 4.94
C ALA A 105 9.68 -0.88 4.60
N THR A 106 9.72 -1.98 3.85
CA THR A 106 10.94 -2.58 3.33
C THR A 106 10.96 -2.49 1.81
N VAL A 107 12.16 -2.49 1.24
CA VAL A 107 12.37 -2.64 -0.21
C VAL A 107 13.33 -3.79 -0.47
N TRP A 108 13.28 -4.34 -1.68
CA TRP A 108 14.18 -5.41 -2.07
C TRP A 108 15.66 -5.08 -1.79
N PRO A 109 16.44 -6.01 -1.21
CA PRO A 109 16.13 -7.43 -0.97
C PRO A 109 15.47 -7.76 0.39
N GLY A 110 14.84 -6.79 1.05
CA GLY A 110 14.26 -6.90 2.39
C GLY A 110 14.93 -5.94 3.39
N GLU A 111 15.50 -4.84 2.91
CA GLU A 111 16.09 -3.79 3.75
C GLU A 111 14.99 -2.81 4.16
N GLU A 112 14.98 -2.44 5.45
CA GLU A 112 14.11 -1.37 5.95
C GLU A 112 14.53 -0.03 5.33
N ILE A 113 13.52 0.77 4.98
CA ILE A 113 13.77 2.10 4.45
C ILE A 113 14.10 3.03 5.62
N ASP A 114 15.32 3.55 5.67
CA ASP A 114 15.67 4.68 6.56
C ASP A 114 15.09 5.99 5.98
N GLY A 115 13.78 6.12 6.07
CA GLY A 115 13.04 7.24 5.52
C GLY A 115 11.70 7.44 6.18
N LYS A 116 11.26 8.71 6.21
CA LYS A 116 9.96 9.08 6.75
C LYS A 116 9.02 9.40 5.62
N PHE A 117 7.87 8.74 5.63
CA PHE A 117 6.80 9.03 4.68
C PHE A 117 5.68 9.83 5.33
N ILE A 118 5.04 10.64 4.50
CA ILE A 118 3.87 11.42 4.86
C ILE A 118 2.86 11.37 3.71
N VAL A 119 1.65 11.81 3.99
CA VAL A 119 0.59 11.89 3.00
C VAL A 119 0.26 13.35 2.70
N LEU A 120 0.21 13.70 1.41
CA LEU A 120 -0.03 15.05 0.90
C LEU A 120 -1.22 15.13 -0.04
N GLY A 121 -1.72 16.36 -0.20
CA GLY A 121 -2.77 16.72 -1.15
C GLY A 121 -4.19 16.50 -0.64
N ARG A 122 -5.16 16.90 -1.46
CA ARG A 122 -6.59 16.81 -1.11
C ARG A 122 -6.96 15.35 -0.87
N SER A 123 -7.50 15.08 0.31
CA SER A 123 -7.87 13.74 0.80
C SER A 123 -6.69 12.76 0.84
N GLY A 124 -5.46 13.27 0.93
CA GLY A 124 -4.27 12.43 1.07
C GLY A 124 -3.90 11.60 -0.15
N GLY A 125 -4.04 12.16 -1.36
CA GLY A 125 -3.82 11.43 -2.60
C GLY A 125 -2.36 11.14 -2.98
N TYR A 126 -1.37 11.62 -2.24
CA TYR A 126 0.05 11.39 -2.54
C TYR A 126 0.81 10.90 -1.32
N LEU A 127 1.55 9.79 -1.48
CA LEU A 127 2.59 9.39 -0.55
C LEU A 127 3.87 10.17 -0.89
N CYS A 128 4.53 10.75 0.11
CA CYS A 128 5.72 11.56 -0.07
C CYS A 128 6.83 11.10 0.85
N LEU A 129 8.04 10.93 0.31
CA LEU A 129 9.25 10.72 1.10
C LEU A 129 9.73 12.08 1.65
N GLU A 130 9.42 12.36 2.92
CA GLU A 130 9.76 13.61 3.59
C GLU A 130 11.24 13.69 3.92
N SER A 131 11.81 12.59 4.40
CA SER A 131 13.23 12.49 4.74
C SER A 131 13.79 11.12 4.40
N TRP A 132 15.09 11.06 4.14
CA TRP A 132 15.81 9.83 3.83
C TRP A 132 17.26 9.91 4.33
N ASN A 133 17.73 8.88 5.03
CA ASN A 133 19.07 8.83 5.64
C ASN A 133 19.42 10.09 6.44
N GLY A 134 18.49 10.54 7.31
CA GLY A 134 18.64 11.76 8.10
C GLY A 134 18.56 13.08 7.31
N HIS A 135 18.43 13.04 5.98
CA HIS A 135 18.27 14.23 5.15
C HIS A 135 16.80 14.55 4.94
N ARG A 136 16.38 15.75 5.33
CA ARG A 136 15.07 16.28 4.91
C ARG A 136 15.09 16.56 3.41
N LEU A 137 14.15 16.00 2.68
CA LEU A 137 13.99 16.18 1.22
C LEU A 137 12.98 17.28 0.90
N TRP A 138 12.08 17.54 1.85
CA TRP A 138 11.02 18.53 1.73
C TRP A 138 11.41 19.87 2.41
N HIS A 139 10.98 21.01 1.86
CA HIS A 139 11.21 22.35 2.41
C HIS A 139 12.68 22.78 2.49
N ARG A 140 13.49 22.42 1.49
CA ARG A 140 14.91 22.83 1.42
C ARG A 140 15.16 24.31 1.06
N GLY A 141 14.12 25.14 1.01
CA GLY A 141 14.21 26.57 0.77
C GLY A 141 12.97 27.10 0.06
N SER A 142 13.01 28.36 -0.35
CA SER A 142 12.12 28.93 -1.36
C SER A 142 12.41 28.40 -2.78
N GLY A 143 13.47 27.61 -2.96
CA GLY A 143 13.88 26.99 -4.22
C GLY A 143 13.20 25.64 -4.44
N GLY A 144 12.61 25.48 -5.63
CA GLY A 144 11.82 24.31 -6.01
C GLY A 144 12.69 23.12 -6.44
N ALA A 145 12.60 22.76 -7.72
CA ALA A 145 13.29 21.60 -8.28
C ALA A 145 14.83 21.72 -8.29
N ASP A 146 15.36 22.94 -8.31
CA ASP A 146 16.80 23.21 -8.37
C ASP A 146 17.52 22.83 -7.06
N ASP A 147 16.92 23.12 -5.91
CA ASP A 147 17.46 22.75 -4.58
C ASP A 147 17.58 21.22 -4.43
N PHE A 148 16.64 20.47 -5.01
CA PHE A 148 16.70 19.01 -5.04
C PHE A 148 17.81 18.50 -5.96
N LEU A 149 17.96 19.11 -7.15
CA LEU A 149 19.01 18.77 -8.10
C LEU A 149 20.41 19.01 -7.49
N ASP A 150 20.62 20.14 -6.83
CA ASP A 150 21.91 20.46 -6.22
C ASP A 150 22.22 19.53 -5.05
N TRP A 151 21.23 19.18 -4.22
CA TRP A 151 21.42 18.14 -3.21
C TRP A 151 21.83 16.79 -3.81
N LEU A 152 21.19 16.36 -4.90
CA LEU A 152 21.57 15.12 -5.59
C LEU A 152 23.02 15.18 -6.13
N ARG A 153 23.48 16.36 -6.56
CA ARG A 153 24.86 16.60 -7.02
C ARG A 153 25.88 16.59 -5.89
N GLU A 154 25.47 16.82 -4.65
CA GLU A 154 26.33 16.78 -3.47
C GLU A 154 26.38 15.39 -2.82
N LEU A 155 25.37 14.55 -3.02
CA LEU A 155 25.32 13.21 -2.42
C LEU A 155 26.49 12.32 -2.82
N PRO A 156 27.15 11.60 -1.88
CA PRO A 156 28.09 10.54 -2.21
C PRO A 156 27.48 9.56 -3.22
N PHE A 157 28.28 9.12 -4.20
CA PHE A 157 27.73 8.30 -5.29
C PHE A 157 27.09 6.99 -4.82
N ARG A 158 27.59 6.42 -3.71
CA ARG A 158 26.97 5.26 -3.05
C ARG A 158 25.54 5.57 -2.60
N GLN A 159 25.34 6.66 -1.85
CA GLN A 159 24.02 7.07 -1.36
C GLN A 159 23.08 7.41 -2.52
N LEU A 160 23.59 8.09 -3.56
CA LEU A 160 22.80 8.37 -4.75
C LEU A 160 22.27 7.07 -5.42
N ARG A 161 23.08 6.01 -5.46
CA ARG A 161 22.66 4.70 -5.98
C ARG A 161 21.64 4.00 -5.07
N GLU A 162 21.77 4.15 -3.75
CA GLU A 162 20.82 3.60 -2.78
C GLU A 162 19.44 4.28 -2.94
N LEU A 163 19.41 5.62 -3.02
CA LEU A 163 18.19 6.37 -3.30
C LEU A 163 17.56 6.00 -4.65
N TYR A 164 18.39 5.83 -5.70
CA TYR A 164 17.92 5.37 -7.01
C TYR A 164 17.22 4.02 -6.92
N LYS A 165 17.82 3.04 -6.26
CA LYS A 165 17.22 1.71 -6.09
C LYS A 165 15.91 1.79 -5.32
N LEU A 166 15.89 2.54 -4.21
CA LEU A 166 14.68 2.80 -3.43
C LEU A 166 13.56 3.34 -4.31
N VAL A 167 13.83 4.38 -5.10
CA VAL A 167 12.83 5.00 -5.98
C VAL A 167 12.35 4.02 -7.06
N VAL A 168 13.25 3.22 -7.66
CA VAL A 168 12.88 2.19 -8.64
C VAL A 168 11.97 1.13 -8.02
N CYS A 169 12.27 0.66 -6.81
CA CYS A 169 11.42 -0.30 -6.12
C CYS A 169 10.03 0.30 -5.88
N LEU A 170 9.97 1.47 -5.24
CA LEU A 170 8.70 2.13 -4.91
C LEU A 170 7.88 2.52 -6.16
N ASP A 171 8.55 2.87 -7.26
CA ASP A 171 7.86 3.18 -8.52
C ASP A 171 7.11 1.96 -9.11
N GLN A 172 7.56 0.75 -8.79
CA GLN A 172 6.92 -0.51 -9.18
C GLN A 172 5.97 -1.04 -8.10
N ASP A 173 6.36 -0.96 -6.83
CA ASP A 173 5.63 -1.58 -5.71
C ASP A 173 4.38 -0.79 -5.31
N ILE A 174 4.39 0.54 -5.43
CA ILE A 174 3.23 1.36 -5.10
C ILE A 174 2.18 1.24 -6.21
N GLN A 175 1.26 0.30 -6.02
CA GLN A 175 0.12 0.01 -6.90
C GLN A 175 -1.19 0.11 -6.09
N PRO A 176 -1.79 1.31 -5.97
CA PRO A 176 -2.88 1.57 -5.02
C PRO A 176 -4.08 0.63 -5.19
N GLU A 177 -4.49 0.38 -6.43
CA GLU A 177 -5.61 -0.52 -6.73
C GLU A 177 -5.33 -1.96 -6.28
N ALA A 178 -4.10 -2.44 -6.48
CA ALA A 178 -3.69 -3.78 -6.07
C ALA A 178 -3.59 -3.89 -4.54
N GLU A 179 -3.05 -2.86 -3.89
CA GLU A 179 -2.94 -2.78 -2.43
C GLU A 179 -4.32 -2.77 -1.77
N ILE A 180 -5.25 -1.93 -2.24
CA ILE A 180 -6.61 -1.89 -1.69
C ILE A 180 -7.31 -3.25 -1.89
N SER A 181 -7.17 -3.87 -3.06
CA SER A 181 -7.74 -5.21 -3.31
C SER A 181 -7.14 -6.27 -2.38
N TYR A 182 -5.84 -6.17 -2.06
CA TYR A 182 -5.17 -7.03 -1.09
C TYR A 182 -5.71 -6.80 0.33
N GLN A 183 -5.95 -5.56 0.75
CA GLN A 183 -6.53 -5.29 2.07
C GLN A 183 -7.98 -5.80 2.18
N PHE A 184 -8.79 -5.64 1.13
CA PHE A 184 -10.15 -6.22 1.08
C PHE A 184 -10.14 -7.75 1.21
N HIS A 185 -9.09 -8.41 0.69
CA HIS A 185 -8.93 -9.85 0.87
C HIS A 185 -8.80 -10.24 2.36
N PHE A 186 -7.94 -9.58 3.14
CA PHE A 186 -7.83 -9.86 4.58
C PHE A 186 -9.09 -9.52 5.36
N GLN A 187 -9.70 -8.38 5.03
CA GLN A 187 -10.95 -7.96 5.67
C GLN A 187 -12.06 -8.99 5.42
N ARG A 188 -12.15 -9.53 4.20
CA ARG A 188 -13.08 -10.61 3.88
C ARG A 188 -12.75 -11.90 4.63
N MET A 189 -11.48 -12.29 4.73
CA MET A 189 -11.09 -13.47 5.52
C MET A 189 -11.52 -13.35 6.98
N GLN A 190 -11.24 -12.20 7.61
CA GLN A 190 -11.64 -11.94 9.00
C GLN A 190 -13.17 -11.98 9.15
N TRP A 191 -13.90 -11.39 8.21
CA TRP A 191 -15.36 -11.42 8.20
C TRP A 191 -15.91 -12.85 8.06
N GLU A 192 -15.36 -13.67 7.14
CA GLU A 192 -15.78 -15.07 6.96
C GLU A 192 -15.51 -15.88 8.23
N GLU A 193 -14.34 -15.73 8.86
CA GLU A 193 -14.01 -16.38 10.12
C GLU A 193 -15.03 -16.03 11.22
N GLU A 194 -15.39 -14.77 11.39
CA GLU A 194 -16.39 -14.34 12.37
C GLU A 194 -17.79 -14.91 12.09
N HIS A 195 -18.20 -14.96 10.82
CA HIS A 195 -19.53 -15.45 10.42
C HIS A 195 -19.63 -16.96 10.54
N ILE A 196 -18.56 -17.70 10.23
CA ILE A 196 -18.47 -19.14 10.48
C ILE A 196 -18.59 -19.43 11.97
N HIS A 197 -17.87 -18.70 12.83
CA HIS A 197 -17.96 -18.87 14.28
C HIS A 197 -19.36 -18.57 14.81
N LYS A 198 -20.01 -17.49 14.34
CA LYS A 198 -21.40 -17.16 14.74
C LYS A 198 -22.39 -18.24 14.32
N LEU A 199 -22.27 -18.81 13.12
CA LEU A 199 -23.10 -19.93 12.68
C LEU A 199 -22.87 -21.18 13.55
N ALA A 200 -21.62 -21.48 13.90
CA ALA A 200 -21.29 -22.59 14.79
C ALA A 200 -21.83 -22.39 16.22
N MET A 201 -21.90 -21.15 16.72
CA MET A 201 -22.44 -20.84 18.06
C MET A 201 -23.96 -20.70 18.11
N THR A 202 -24.62 -20.43 16.98
CA THR A 202 -26.10 -20.32 16.90
C THR A 202 -26.77 -21.70 16.88
N PHE A 203 -26.01 -22.75 16.59
CA PHE A 203 -26.44 -24.15 16.72
C PHE A 203 -25.61 -24.89 17.78
N PRO A 204 -25.82 -24.62 19.09
CA PRO A 204 -25.20 -25.42 20.11
C PRO A 204 -25.86 -26.81 20.13
N HIS A 205 -25.15 -27.80 19.61
CA HIS A 205 -25.25 -29.20 20.02
C HIS A 205 -26.54 -30.00 19.81
N GLU A 206 -27.41 -29.66 18.86
CA GLU A 206 -28.51 -30.56 18.41
C GLU A 206 -28.62 -30.69 16.88
N ALA A 207 -27.50 -30.95 16.19
CA ALA A 207 -27.51 -31.56 14.85
C ALA A 207 -26.14 -32.09 14.40
N VAL A 208 -25.21 -32.42 15.32
CA VAL A 208 -23.96 -33.10 14.91
C VAL A 208 -24.22 -34.59 14.81
N GLY A 209 -25.05 -34.96 13.84
CA GLY A 209 -25.05 -36.28 13.24
C GLY A 209 -23.93 -36.33 12.20
N ASN A 210 -22.79 -36.89 12.59
CA ASN A 210 -21.74 -37.44 11.73
C ASN A 210 -21.19 -36.52 10.61
N TYR A 211 -20.26 -35.63 10.95
CA TYR A 211 -19.11 -35.38 10.08
C TYR A 211 -17.88 -36.02 10.72
N THR A 212 -17.74 -37.32 10.49
CA THR A 212 -16.51 -38.05 10.76
C THR A 212 -15.38 -37.50 9.92
N ALA A 213 -14.26 -37.22 10.60
CA ALA A 213 -12.95 -37.06 10.01
C ALA A 213 -12.63 -38.20 9.02
N GLY A 214 -12.05 -37.83 7.87
CA GLY A 214 -11.55 -38.73 6.83
C GLY A 214 -11.84 -38.14 5.45
N ALA A 215 -10.89 -37.83 4.57
CA ALA A 215 -9.59 -38.43 4.39
C ALA A 215 -8.58 -37.42 3.82
N PHE A 216 -7.42 -37.33 4.47
CA PHE A 216 -6.16 -37.19 3.75
C PHE A 216 -5.79 -38.59 3.22
N ILE A 217 -5.70 -38.73 1.90
CA ILE A 217 -4.75 -39.61 1.21
C ILE A 217 -4.17 -38.79 0.07
#